data_AF-A0A1F2RII2-F1
#
_entry.id   AF-A0A1F2RII2-F1
#
_cell.length_a   1.000
_cell.length_b   1.000
_cell.length_c   1.000
_cell.angle_alpha   90.00
_cell.angle_beta   90.00
_cell.angle_gamma   90.00
#
_symmetry.space_group_name_H-M   'P 1'
#
loop_
_entity.id
_entity.type
_entity.pdbx_description
1 polymer ?
#
loop_
_entity_poly.entity_id
_entity_poly.type
_entity_poly.pdbx_seq_one_letter_code
_entity_poly.pdbx_strand_id
1 'polypeptide(L)'
;METPSGIEIRPVYRPEDLKDFSEQHDLGRPGEFPFTRGIHPTMYRGRLWTMRQYAGYGTAAESNRRYRYLLSQGQKGLSVAFDLPTQLGLDSDHALAAGEVGRVGVAIDSLRDMETLFEAIPLDEISTSMTINATAAILLALYVAAARKQGVEARKLSGTVQNDILKEYIARGTYIYPPKPSLRLVTDLFAWCEREMPEWNVISVSGYHIREAGSTAVQEVAFTLADAIAYLEAAQETGLSPERLAPQISFFFNAHNGFFEEIAKFRAARRLWARVMKEKFKVADPRAQMLRFHTQTAGSSLTAQQPDVNLVRTTIQALSAILGGTQSLHTNAKDEALGLPTEQAALLALRTQQIIAYESGAANTVDPLGGSYFIETLTGEIETRARQYLDHIEALGGPGGRGGMLRAIETGFVQREIQQAAFRYQQAVERGEQIVVGVNRFEQDRQQLPPVLRVDPVLEREQVERLHRLRAERQATRVSESLQRIEQAARGSENLMPHLLDAVEAYTTVGEISDALRRVFGEYKEAVVI
;
A
#
# COMPACT_ATOMS: atom_id res chain seq x y z
N MET A 1 2.75 -3.22 32.16
CA MET A 1 3.19 -2.58 30.89
C MET A 1 2.11 -2.87 29.88
N GLU A 2 1.88 -1.99 28.92
CA GLU A 2 0.87 -2.18 27.88
C GLU A 2 1.50 -2.03 26.50
N THR A 3 0.93 -2.70 25.50
CA THR A 3 1.26 -2.40 24.10
C THR A 3 0.68 -1.03 23.72
N PRO A 4 1.15 -0.41 22.63
CA PRO A 4 0.51 0.78 22.04
C PRO A 4 -0.99 0.61 21.73
N SER A 5 -1.49 -0.62 21.58
CA SER A 5 -2.92 -0.91 21.42
C SER A 5 -3.70 -1.05 22.74
N GLY A 6 -3.08 -0.73 23.89
CA GLY A 6 -3.70 -0.85 25.21
C GLY A 6 -3.94 -2.30 25.64
N ILE A 7 -3.10 -3.22 25.19
CA ILE A 7 -3.14 -4.63 25.62
C ILE A 7 -2.15 -4.81 26.76
N GLU A 8 -2.63 -5.26 27.91
CA GLU A 8 -1.77 -5.52 29.07
C GLU A 8 -0.77 -6.65 28.78
N ILE A 9 0.51 -6.39 29.03
CA ILE A 9 1.58 -7.36 28.91
C ILE A 9 1.96 -7.83 30.30
N ARG A 10 1.72 -9.12 30.56
CA ARG A 10 2.16 -9.78 31.79
C ARG A 10 3.64 -10.12 31.75
N PRO A 11 4.33 -10.17 32.90
CA PRO A 11 5.77 -10.50 32.93
C PRO A 11 6.11 -11.87 32.33
N VAL A 12 5.22 -12.86 32.48
CA VAL A 12 5.41 -14.23 32.00
C VAL A 12 4.06 -14.80 31.57
N TYR A 13 4.06 -15.50 30.43
CA TYR A 13 2.91 -16.27 29.94
C TYR A 13 3.18 -17.78 30.06
N ARG A 14 2.15 -18.54 30.38
CA ARG A 14 2.19 -19.98 30.71
C ARG A 14 1.10 -20.73 29.94
N PRO A 15 1.11 -22.08 29.91
CA PRO A 15 0.06 -22.86 29.24
C PRO A 15 -1.37 -22.48 29.64
N GLU A 16 -1.60 -22.08 30.89
CA GLU A 16 -2.95 -21.72 31.39
C GLU A 16 -3.52 -20.46 30.70
N ASP A 17 -2.66 -19.65 30.10
CA ASP A 17 -3.03 -18.44 29.36
C ASP A 17 -3.61 -18.74 27.97
N LEU A 18 -3.53 -20.00 27.55
CA LEU A 18 -4.12 -20.54 26.33
C LEU A 18 -5.34 -21.43 26.61
N LYS A 19 -5.99 -21.30 27.77
CA LYS A 19 -7.13 -22.13 28.17
C LYS A 19 -8.28 -22.20 27.13
N ASP A 20 -8.51 -21.11 26.41
CA ASP A 20 -9.57 -20.99 25.40
C ASP A 20 -9.02 -21.08 23.96
N PHE A 21 -7.71 -21.32 23.80
CA PHE A 21 -7.05 -21.43 22.50
C PHE A 21 -7.08 -22.86 22.00
N SER A 22 -7.46 -23.04 20.74
CA SER A 22 -7.42 -24.33 20.06
C SER A 22 -6.32 -24.33 19.01
N GLU A 23 -5.30 -25.17 19.20
CA GLU A 23 -4.22 -25.30 18.21
C GLU A 23 -4.74 -25.68 16.82
N GLN A 24 -5.74 -26.55 16.75
CA GLN A 24 -6.33 -26.98 15.48
C GLN A 24 -7.13 -25.86 14.80
N HIS A 25 -7.89 -25.07 15.56
CA HIS A 25 -8.83 -24.08 15.01
C HIS A 25 -8.21 -22.69 14.83
N ASP A 26 -7.32 -22.29 15.74
CA ASP A 26 -6.79 -20.93 15.82
C ASP A 26 -5.36 -20.84 15.25
N LEU A 27 -4.56 -21.90 15.32
CA LEU A 27 -3.20 -21.91 14.79
C LEU A 27 -3.12 -22.65 13.44
N GLY A 28 -3.59 -23.89 13.40
CA GLY A 28 -3.59 -24.73 12.21
C GLY A 28 -2.20 -25.08 11.68
N ARG A 29 -2.15 -25.57 10.44
CA ARG A 29 -0.90 -25.87 9.72
C ARG A 29 -0.57 -24.73 8.74
N PRO A 30 0.71 -24.48 8.42
CA PRO A 30 1.06 -23.50 7.40
C PRO A 30 0.49 -23.88 6.03
N GLY A 31 -0.05 -22.91 5.31
CA GLY A 31 -0.70 -23.13 4.02
C GLY A 31 -2.13 -23.70 4.09
N GLU A 32 -2.68 -23.89 5.29
CA GLU A 32 -4.05 -24.36 5.51
C GLU A 32 -4.85 -23.33 6.31
N PHE A 33 -6.17 -23.34 6.15
CA PHE A 33 -7.07 -22.48 6.92
C PHE A 33 -6.83 -22.66 8.45
N PRO A 34 -6.79 -21.57 9.25
CA PRO A 34 -7.05 -20.17 8.90
C PRO A 34 -5.78 -19.37 8.55
N PHE A 35 -4.71 -20.02 8.10
CA PHE A 35 -3.46 -19.44 7.62
C PHE A 35 -2.67 -18.62 8.64
N THR A 36 -2.94 -18.78 9.94
CA THR A 36 -2.25 -18.08 11.03
C THR A 36 -0.72 -18.21 10.91
N ARG A 37 -0.24 -19.43 10.64
CA ARG A 37 1.19 -19.76 10.47
C ARG A 37 1.81 -19.34 9.12
N GLY A 38 1.01 -18.75 8.24
CA GLY A 38 1.42 -18.36 6.89
C GLY A 38 0.61 -19.06 5.80
N ILE A 39 0.59 -18.44 4.62
CA ILE A 39 -0.26 -18.82 3.48
C ILE A 39 0.32 -19.94 2.60
N HIS A 40 1.57 -20.32 2.83
CA HIS A 40 2.24 -21.39 2.07
C HIS A 40 2.82 -22.45 3.03
N PRO A 41 2.77 -23.74 2.68
CA PRO A 41 3.29 -24.81 3.55
C PRO A 41 4.77 -24.67 3.90
N THR A 42 5.57 -24.12 2.97
CA THR A 42 7.03 -24.00 3.12
C THR A 42 7.50 -22.58 3.39
N MET A 43 6.62 -21.57 3.25
CA MET A 43 6.96 -20.14 3.30
C MET A 43 8.36 -19.86 2.70
N TYR A 44 9.27 -19.29 3.50
CA TYR A 44 10.58 -18.84 3.06
C TYR A 44 11.59 -19.94 2.79
N ARG A 45 11.31 -21.18 3.22
CA ARG A 45 12.10 -22.35 2.82
C ARG A 45 11.90 -22.68 1.35
N GLY A 46 10.72 -22.38 0.81
CA GLY A 46 10.41 -22.52 -0.61
C GLY A 46 10.89 -21.31 -1.40
N ARG A 47 10.41 -20.11 -1.01
CA ARG A 47 10.77 -18.85 -1.66
C ARG A 47 10.80 -17.73 -0.64
N LEU A 48 11.92 -17.01 -0.58
CA LEU A 48 12.04 -15.77 0.20
C LEU A 48 10.98 -14.74 -0.21
N TRP A 49 10.65 -13.82 0.70
CA TRP A 49 9.84 -12.67 0.37
C TRP A 49 10.47 -11.85 -0.76
N THR A 50 9.65 -11.08 -1.46
CA THR A 50 10.16 -10.16 -2.49
C THR A 50 10.78 -8.95 -1.80
N MET A 51 12.09 -8.79 -1.91
CA MET A 51 12.79 -7.56 -1.52
C MET A 51 12.42 -6.47 -2.53
N ARG A 52 11.59 -5.53 -2.10
CA ARG A 52 10.95 -4.55 -2.98
C ARG A 52 11.15 -3.15 -2.40
N GLN A 53 12.24 -2.49 -2.78
CA GLN A 53 12.46 -1.11 -2.37
C GLN A 53 11.58 -0.17 -3.20
N TYR A 54 11.00 0.79 -2.50
CA TYR A 54 10.20 1.88 -3.05
C TYR A 54 11.19 2.92 -3.56
N ALA A 55 11.05 3.26 -4.84
CA ALA A 55 11.96 4.17 -5.51
C ALA A 55 11.20 4.94 -6.60
N GLY A 56 11.83 5.99 -7.09
CA GLY A 56 11.28 6.88 -8.10
C GLY A 56 11.21 8.30 -7.56
N TYR A 57 11.89 9.22 -8.22
CA TYR A 57 11.85 10.66 -7.98
C TYR A 57 12.48 11.39 -9.16
N GLY A 58 12.19 12.69 -9.26
CA GLY A 58 12.61 13.51 -10.39
C GLY A 58 11.95 13.04 -11.67
N THR A 59 12.76 12.91 -12.72
CA THR A 59 12.29 12.54 -14.06
C THR A 59 12.16 11.02 -14.25
N ALA A 60 11.37 10.62 -15.25
CA ALA A 60 11.25 9.23 -15.66
C ALA A 60 12.62 8.58 -15.98
N ALA A 61 13.53 9.31 -16.62
CA ALA A 61 14.86 8.82 -16.96
C ALA A 61 15.76 8.62 -15.72
N GLU A 62 15.70 9.52 -14.74
CA GLU A 62 16.42 9.35 -13.47
C GLU A 62 15.91 8.15 -12.68
N SER A 63 14.59 8.03 -12.60
CA SER A 63 13.93 6.90 -11.94
C SER A 63 14.25 5.57 -12.60
N ASN A 64 14.25 5.51 -13.94
CA ASN A 64 14.68 4.34 -14.70
C ASN A 64 16.12 3.91 -14.36
N ARG A 65 17.07 4.86 -14.35
CA ARG A 65 18.47 4.59 -13.97
C ARG A 65 18.55 3.99 -12.57
N ARG A 66 17.78 4.52 -11.62
CA ARG A 66 17.71 3.99 -10.25
C ARG A 66 17.10 2.59 -10.19
N TYR A 67 16.05 2.32 -10.95
CA TYR A 67 15.44 0.98 -11.02
C TYR A 67 16.43 -0.05 -11.55
N ARG A 68 17.11 0.25 -12.65
CA ARG A 68 18.15 -0.63 -13.22
C ARG A 68 19.29 -0.88 -12.24
N TYR A 69 19.72 0.16 -11.51
CA TYR A 69 20.71 0.03 -10.45
C TYR A 69 20.23 -0.92 -9.35
N LEU A 70 19.05 -0.70 -8.77
CA LEU A 70 18.54 -1.54 -7.68
C LEU A 70 18.33 -3.00 -8.12
N LEU A 71 17.82 -3.22 -9.33
CA LEU A 71 17.72 -4.56 -9.92
C LEU A 71 19.10 -5.23 -10.00
N SER A 72 20.14 -4.49 -10.43
CA SER A 72 21.52 -5.01 -10.44
C SER A 72 22.09 -5.34 -9.05
N GLN A 73 21.53 -4.75 -7.99
CA GLN A 73 21.92 -4.97 -6.59
C GLN A 73 21.13 -6.11 -5.90
N GLY A 74 20.30 -6.84 -6.66
CA GLY A 74 19.56 -8.01 -6.18
C GLY A 74 18.11 -7.73 -5.76
N GLN A 75 17.57 -6.54 -6.06
CA GLN A 75 16.13 -6.29 -5.98
C GLN A 75 15.37 -7.20 -6.96
N LYS A 76 14.24 -7.77 -6.52
CA LYS A 76 13.49 -8.80 -7.29
C LYS A 76 12.15 -8.31 -7.87
N GLY A 77 11.81 -7.05 -7.64
CA GLY A 77 10.60 -6.42 -8.17
C GLY A 77 10.66 -4.91 -7.99
N LEU A 78 9.99 -4.16 -8.85
CA LEU A 78 9.98 -2.69 -8.81
C LEU A 78 8.84 -2.16 -7.95
N SER A 79 9.04 -1.03 -7.30
CA SER A 79 7.95 -0.29 -6.65
C SER A 79 8.11 1.18 -6.95
N VAL A 80 7.16 1.70 -7.72
CA VAL A 80 7.18 3.04 -8.30
C VAL A 80 6.48 4.02 -7.37
N ALA A 81 7.22 5.04 -6.95
CA ALA A 81 6.71 6.22 -6.29
C ALA A 81 6.42 7.31 -7.32
N PHE A 82 5.19 7.84 -7.34
CA PHE A 82 4.79 8.94 -8.23
C PHE A 82 4.76 10.25 -7.45
N ASP A 83 4.99 11.37 -8.13
CA ASP A 83 4.91 12.68 -7.49
C ASP A 83 3.46 13.04 -7.09
N LEU A 84 3.30 14.15 -6.36
CA LEU A 84 1.98 14.58 -5.91
C LEU A 84 1.06 15.01 -7.07
N PRO A 85 1.53 15.75 -8.10
CA PRO A 85 0.73 16.06 -9.29
C PRO A 85 0.14 14.83 -9.98
N THR A 86 0.95 13.81 -10.30
CA THR A 86 0.47 12.57 -10.95
C THR A 86 -0.56 11.85 -10.07
N GLN A 87 -0.36 11.84 -8.74
CA GLN A 87 -1.31 11.25 -7.80
C GLN A 87 -2.66 11.98 -7.77
N LEU A 88 -2.63 13.31 -7.87
CA LEU A 88 -3.81 14.17 -7.89
C LEU A 88 -4.39 14.35 -9.29
N GLY A 89 -3.88 13.64 -10.31
CA GLY A 89 -4.38 13.74 -11.68
C GLY A 89 -4.19 15.14 -12.27
N LEU A 90 -3.05 15.76 -11.98
CA LEU A 90 -2.63 17.04 -12.51
C LEU A 90 -1.41 16.81 -13.41
N ASP A 91 -1.39 17.47 -14.56
CA ASP A 91 -0.19 17.52 -15.38
C ASP A 91 0.86 18.45 -14.76
N SER A 92 2.13 18.24 -15.09
CA SER A 92 3.26 19.00 -14.56
C SER A 92 3.21 20.50 -14.85
N ASP A 93 2.44 20.95 -15.85
CA ASP A 93 2.24 22.37 -16.17
C ASP A 93 1.01 22.99 -15.50
N HIS A 94 0.26 22.22 -14.71
CA HIS A 94 -0.88 22.71 -13.96
C HIS A 94 -0.45 23.67 -12.85
N ALA A 95 -1.20 24.76 -12.63
CA ALA A 95 -0.83 25.80 -11.65
C ALA A 95 -0.64 25.26 -10.22
N LEU A 96 -1.44 24.27 -9.81
CA LEU A 96 -1.32 23.61 -8.50
C LEU A 96 -0.15 22.60 -8.41
N ALA A 97 0.49 22.24 -9.53
CA ALA A 97 1.62 21.32 -9.56
C ALA A 97 2.97 22.02 -9.30
N ALA A 98 3.01 23.35 -9.42
CA ALA A 98 4.24 24.12 -9.33
C ALA A 98 5.01 23.86 -8.02
N GLY A 99 6.29 23.48 -8.14
CA GLY A 99 7.15 23.15 -7.00
C GLY A 99 6.97 21.75 -6.40
N GLU A 100 6.05 20.95 -6.93
CA GLU A 100 5.80 19.56 -6.50
C GLU A 100 6.15 18.52 -7.57
N VAL A 101 6.40 18.95 -8.81
CA VAL A 101 6.78 18.09 -9.95
C VAL A 101 8.07 17.35 -9.65
N GLY A 102 8.03 16.01 -9.69
CA GLY A 102 9.17 15.15 -9.45
C GLY A 102 9.70 15.15 -8.00
N ARG A 103 9.06 15.84 -7.06
CA ARG A 103 9.64 16.14 -5.75
C ARG A 103 9.64 14.97 -4.79
N VAL A 104 8.51 14.28 -4.71
CA VAL A 104 8.26 13.15 -3.77
C VAL A 104 8.12 11.80 -4.49
N GLY A 105 8.27 11.82 -5.81
CA GLY A 105 8.10 10.68 -6.68
C GLY A 105 8.39 11.05 -8.13
N VAL A 106 8.28 10.11 -9.06
CA VAL A 106 8.50 10.37 -10.48
C VAL A 106 7.32 11.14 -11.09
N ALA A 107 7.61 12.15 -11.90
CA ALA A 107 6.61 12.88 -12.68
C ALA A 107 6.19 12.06 -13.90
N ILE A 108 4.88 11.80 -14.04
CA ILE A 108 4.28 11.11 -15.19
C ILE A 108 3.06 11.88 -15.65
N ASP A 109 3.17 12.52 -16.82
CA ASP A 109 2.05 13.22 -17.46
C ASP A 109 1.42 12.37 -18.56
N SER A 110 2.16 11.43 -19.15
CA SER A 110 1.74 10.77 -20.40
C SER A 110 2.38 9.41 -20.63
N LEU A 111 1.96 8.76 -21.72
CA LEU A 111 2.56 7.50 -22.19
C LEU A 111 4.05 7.65 -22.50
N ARG A 112 4.51 8.83 -22.94
CA ARG A 112 5.92 9.07 -23.25
C ARG A 112 6.81 9.01 -22.01
N ASP A 113 6.31 9.47 -20.87
CA ASP A 113 7.03 9.37 -19.60
C ASP A 113 7.06 7.92 -19.12
N MET A 114 5.96 7.18 -19.29
CA MET A 114 5.88 5.77 -18.93
C MET A 114 6.81 4.88 -19.78
N GLU A 115 6.91 5.16 -21.09
CA GLU A 115 7.88 4.54 -21.99
C GLU A 115 9.32 4.75 -21.50
N THR A 116 9.66 5.99 -21.14
CA THR A 116 10.97 6.37 -20.63
C THR A 116 11.26 5.68 -19.28
N LEU A 117 10.26 5.64 -18.40
CA LEU A 117 10.39 5.06 -17.06
C LEU A 117 10.78 3.58 -17.11
N PHE A 118 10.25 2.84 -18.09
CA PHE A 118 10.45 1.41 -18.25
C PHE A 118 11.34 1.03 -19.43
N GLU A 119 12.06 1.99 -20.01
CA GLU A 119 13.00 1.74 -21.08
C GLU A 119 14.03 0.68 -20.67
N ALA A 120 14.19 -0.33 -21.53
CA ALA A 120 15.09 -1.47 -21.33
C ALA A 120 14.89 -2.25 -20.01
N ILE A 121 13.67 -2.21 -19.44
CA ILE A 121 13.23 -3.09 -18.36
C ILE A 121 12.22 -4.09 -18.94
N PRO A 122 12.47 -5.41 -18.88
CA PRO A 122 11.56 -6.42 -19.43
C PRO A 122 10.31 -6.57 -18.53
N LEU A 123 9.20 -5.97 -18.95
CA LEU A 123 7.96 -5.91 -18.14
C LEU A 123 7.23 -7.24 -17.98
N ASP A 124 7.56 -8.26 -18.78
CA ASP A 124 7.07 -9.63 -18.64
C ASP A 124 7.91 -10.50 -17.69
N GLU A 125 9.10 -10.04 -17.30
CA GLU A 125 9.99 -10.76 -16.37
C GLU A 125 10.01 -10.14 -14.98
N ILE A 126 9.69 -8.86 -14.86
CA ILE A 126 9.78 -8.09 -13.61
C ILE A 126 8.40 -7.76 -13.07
N SER A 127 8.14 -8.13 -11.81
CA SER A 127 6.92 -7.73 -11.12
C SER A 127 6.99 -6.26 -10.68
N THR A 128 6.05 -5.43 -11.16
CA THR A 128 6.01 -3.98 -10.86
C THR A 128 4.85 -3.64 -9.94
N SER A 129 5.15 -2.97 -8.83
CA SER A 129 4.16 -2.37 -7.94
C SER A 129 4.08 -0.86 -8.20
N MET A 130 2.87 -0.32 -8.30
CA MET A 130 2.60 1.10 -8.50
C MET A 130 1.79 1.64 -7.32
N THR A 131 2.40 2.50 -6.51
CA THR A 131 1.74 3.15 -5.37
C THR A 131 0.96 4.36 -5.86
N ILE A 132 -0.21 4.07 -6.44
CA ILE A 132 -1.10 5.04 -7.06
C ILE A 132 -2.56 4.68 -6.76
N ASN A 133 -3.41 5.68 -6.55
CA ASN A 133 -4.77 5.49 -6.02
C ASN A 133 -5.83 6.19 -6.90
N ALA A 134 -6.09 7.49 -6.72
CA ALA A 134 -7.14 8.18 -7.46
C ALA A 134 -6.97 8.11 -9.00
N THR A 135 -5.73 8.05 -9.47
CA THR A 135 -5.38 7.88 -10.90
C THR A 135 -4.94 6.45 -11.24
N ALA A 136 -5.19 5.46 -10.37
CA ALA A 136 -4.73 4.08 -10.54
C ALA A 136 -5.13 3.44 -11.88
N ALA A 137 -6.37 3.63 -12.31
CA ALA A 137 -6.87 3.13 -13.60
C ALA A 137 -6.11 3.75 -14.79
N ILE A 138 -5.80 5.05 -14.71
CA ILE A 138 -5.05 5.78 -15.74
C ILE A 138 -3.61 5.28 -15.81
N LEU A 139 -2.93 5.17 -14.66
CA LEU A 139 -1.54 4.73 -14.60
C LEU A 139 -1.39 3.24 -14.98
N LEU A 140 -2.37 2.40 -14.68
CA LEU A 140 -2.41 1.03 -15.17
C LEU A 140 -2.57 0.99 -16.70
N ALA A 141 -3.46 1.82 -17.27
CA ALA A 141 -3.59 1.94 -18.72
C ALA A 141 -2.28 2.39 -19.38
N LEU A 142 -1.59 3.38 -18.81
CA LEU A 142 -0.26 3.83 -19.24
C LEU A 142 0.78 2.69 -19.20
N TYR A 143 0.83 1.94 -18.10
CA TYR A 143 1.74 0.81 -17.94
C TYR A 143 1.50 -0.28 -18.99
N VAL A 144 0.22 -0.63 -19.24
CA VAL A 144 -0.16 -1.62 -20.25
C VAL A 144 0.18 -1.13 -21.65
N ALA A 145 -0.06 0.13 -21.98
CA ALA A 145 0.30 0.70 -23.28
C ALA A 145 1.82 0.73 -23.50
N ALA A 146 2.61 1.03 -22.46
CA ALA A 146 4.07 0.97 -22.52
C ALA A 146 4.56 -0.48 -22.75
N ALA A 147 3.97 -1.45 -22.04
CA ALA A 147 4.25 -2.88 -22.25
C ALA A 147 3.92 -3.36 -23.67
N ARG A 148 2.76 -2.96 -24.22
CA ARG A 148 2.37 -3.29 -25.60
C ARG A 148 3.38 -2.80 -26.62
N LYS A 149 3.95 -1.61 -26.42
CA LYS A 149 5.01 -1.06 -27.27
C LYS A 149 6.34 -1.79 -27.17
N GLN A 150 6.58 -2.49 -26.07
CA GLN A 150 7.69 -3.44 -25.92
C GLN A 150 7.36 -4.84 -26.51
N GLY A 151 6.15 -5.04 -27.06
CA GLY A 151 5.70 -6.34 -27.57
C GLY A 151 5.19 -7.30 -26.48
N VAL A 152 4.91 -6.79 -25.28
CA VAL A 152 4.41 -7.58 -24.14
C VAL A 152 2.89 -7.52 -24.08
N GLU A 153 2.26 -8.70 -24.03
CA GLU A 153 0.81 -8.85 -23.85
C GLU A 153 0.40 -8.58 -22.39
N ALA A 154 -0.75 -7.93 -22.18
CA ALA A 154 -1.24 -7.57 -20.86
C ALA A 154 -1.33 -8.77 -19.89
N ARG A 155 -1.75 -9.94 -20.38
CA ARG A 155 -1.88 -11.18 -19.59
C ARG A 155 -0.56 -11.70 -19.00
N LYS A 156 0.60 -11.29 -19.54
CA LYS A 156 1.93 -11.67 -19.04
C LYS A 156 2.44 -10.73 -17.95
N LEU A 157 1.79 -9.58 -17.77
CA LEU A 157 2.21 -8.59 -16.79
C LEU A 157 1.86 -9.08 -15.39
N SER A 158 2.86 -9.11 -14.52
CA SER A 158 2.68 -9.34 -13.09
C SER A 158 2.99 -8.07 -12.32
N GLY A 159 2.20 -7.78 -11.31
CA GLY A 159 2.36 -6.55 -10.56
C GLY A 159 1.23 -6.26 -9.61
N THR A 160 1.21 -5.02 -9.11
CA THR A 160 0.20 -4.53 -8.18
C THR A 160 -0.05 -3.06 -8.45
N VAL A 161 -1.30 -2.66 -8.50
CA VAL A 161 -1.69 -1.26 -8.33
C VAL A 161 -2.24 -1.09 -6.92
N GLN A 162 -1.91 0.00 -6.22
CA GLN A 162 -2.41 0.19 -4.86
C GLN A 162 -3.94 0.34 -4.85
N ASN A 163 -4.49 1.24 -5.66
CA ASN A 163 -5.92 1.32 -6.01
C ASN A 163 -6.88 1.29 -4.82
N ASP A 164 -6.41 1.72 -3.64
CA ASP A 164 -7.19 1.73 -2.41
C ASP A 164 -7.56 3.18 -2.12
N ILE A 165 -8.70 3.60 -2.66
CA ILE A 165 -9.23 4.95 -2.48
C ILE A 165 -9.82 5.18 -1.08
N LEU A 166 -10.28 4.14 -0.37
CA LEU A 166 -10.97 4.33 0.91
C LEU A 166 -10.00 4.84 1.97
N LYS A 167 -8.77 4.30 2.01
CA LYS A 167 -7.70 4.84 2.86
C LYS A 167 -7.31 6.30 2.53
N GLU A 168 -7.56 6.78 1.31
CA GLU A 168 -7.25 8.16 0.93
C GLU A 168 -8.13 9.13 1.72
N TYR A 169 -9.40 8.80 1.91
CA TYR A 169 -10.33 9.65 2.65
C TYR A 169 -10.13 9.62 4.18
N ILE A 170 -9.40 8.64 4.72
CA ILE A 170 -9.21 8.48 6.16
C ILE A 170 -7.81 8.77 6.68
N ALA A 171 -6.77 8.67 5.83
CA ALA A 171 -5.39 8.74 6.30
C ALA A 171 -4.39 9.41 5.34
N ARG A 172 -4.56 9.28 4.01
CA ARG A 172 -3.50 9.67 3.04
C ARG A 172 -3.76 10.95 2.25
N GLY A 173 -5.01 11.27 1.92
CA GLY A 173 -5.40 12.57 1.36
C GLY A 173 -5.19 12.77 -0.15
N THR A 174 -4.83 11.76 -0.93
CA THR A 174 -4.62 11.90 -2.40
C THR A 174 -5.83 11.42 -3.22
N TYR A 175 -7.01 11.89 -2.85
CA TYR A 175 -8.26 11.64 -3.58
C TYR A 175 -8.52 12.72 -4.64
N ILE A 176 -9.37 12.42 -5.62
CA ILE A 176 -9.86 13.40 -6.61
C ILE A 176 -11.39 13.45 -6.57
N TYR A 177 -12.03 12.32 -6.87
CA TYR A 177 -13.50 12.23 -7.00
C TYR A 177 -14.16 11.87 -5.66
N PRO A 178 -15.47 12.09 -5.51
CA PRO A 178 -16.23 11.59 -4.36
C PRO A 178 -16.19 10.05 -4.21
N PRO A 179 -16.49 9.48 -3.03
CA PRO A 179 -16.32 8.05 -2.75
C PRO A 179 -17.02 7.11 -3.76
N LYS A 180 -18.27 7.41 -4.13
CA LYS A 180 -19.05 6.56 -5.04
C LYS A 180 -18.45 6.44 -6.45
N PRO A 181 -18.17 7.54 -7.20
CA PRO A 181 -17.52 7.43 -8.50
C PRO A 181 -16.09 6.87 -8.41
N SER A 182 -15.38 7.13 -7.32
CA SER A 182 -14.08 6.50 -7.09
C SER A 182 -14.16 4.98 -6.94
N LEU A 183 -15.14 4.47 -6.18
CA LEU A 183 -15.38 3.02 -6.08
C LEU A 183 -15.73 2.40 -7.42
N ARG A 184 -16.45 3.12 -8.29
CA ARG A 184 -16.70 2.66 -9.67
C ARG A 184 -15.39 2.44 -10.43
N LEU A 185 -14.44 3.38 -10.38
CA LEU A 185 -13.14 3.21 -11.04
C LEU A 185 -12.39 1.98 -10.52
N VAL A 186 -12.48 1.72 -9.22
CA VAL A 186 -11.91 0.51 -8.60
C VAL A 186 -12.56 -0.75 -9.16
N THR A 187 -13.89 -0.84 -9.18
CA THR A 187 -14.61 -2.03 -9.69
C THR A 187 -14.46 -2.22 -11.21
N ASP A 188 -14.36 -1.12 -11.98
CA ASP A 188 -14.07 -1.19 -13.41
C ASP A 188 -12.68 -1.78 -13.66
N LEU A 189 -11.68 -1.36 -12.88
CA LEU A 189 -10.34 -1.94 -12.92
C LEU A 189 -10.35 -3.43 -12.56
N PHE A 190 -11.11 -3.81 -11.53
CA PHE A 190 -11.25 -5.21 -11.11
C PHE A 190 -11.80 -6.08 -12.24
N ALA A 191 -12.95 -5.69 -12.80
CA ALA A 191 -13.62 -6.42 -13.87
C ALA A 191 -12.73 -6.57 -15.12
N TRP A 192 -11.95 -5.53 -15.44
CA TRP A 192 -11.05 -5.57 -16.59
C TRP A 192 -9.83 -6.44 -16.35
N CYS A 193 -9.15 -6.31 -15.21
CA CYS A 193 -7.96 -7.09 -14.88
C CYS A 193 -8.27 -8.58 -14.70
N GLU A 194 -9.42 -8.92 -14.13
CA GLU A 194 -9.84 -10.31 -13.99
C GLU A 194 -9.90 -11.03 -15.35
N ARG A 195 -10.28 -10.31 -16.41
CA ARG A 195 -10.38 -10.84 -17.77
C ARG A 195 -9.05 -10.77 -18.54
N GLU A 196 -8.35 -9.64 -18.45
CA GLU A 196 -7.21 -9.32 -19.33
C GLU A 196 -5.84 -9.52 -18.68
N MET A 197 -5.76 -9.51 -17.34
CA MET A 197 -4.53 -9.48 -16.54
C MET A 197 -4.62 -10.40 -15.31
N PRO A 198 -4.71 -11.73 -15.49
CA PRO A 198 -4.92 -12.68 -14.39
C PRO A 198 -3.79 -12.66 -13.32
N GLU A 199 -2.56 -12.30 -13.71
CA GLU A 199 -1.39 -12.24 -12.83
C GLU A 199 -1.20 -10.88 -12.14
N TRP A 200 -2.15 -9.96 -12.33
CA TRP A 200 -2.11 -8.63 -11.72
C TRP A 200 -2.88 -8.58 -10.42
N ASN A 201 -2.27 -8.01 -9.37
CA ASN A 201 -2.97 -7.72 -8.14
C ASN A 201 -3.71 -6.38 -8.29
N VAL A 202 -5.04 -6.46 -8.34
CA VAL A 202 -5.93 -5.35 -8.70
C VAL A 202 -6.06 -4.27 -7.64
N ILE A 203 -5.68 -4.60 -6.41
CA ILE A 203 -5.67 -3.69 -5.26
C ILE A 203 -4.65 -4.15 -4.23
N SER A 204 -4.11 -3.19 -3.48
CA SER A 204 -3.36 -3.41 -2.25
C SER A 204 -4.06 -2.68 -1.10
N VAL A 205 -4.96 -3.38 -0.40
CA VAL A 205 -5.75 -2.80 0.70
C VAL A 205 -4.82 -2.48 1.87
N SER A 206 -4.75 -1.21 2.25
CA SER A 206 -3.55 -0.64 2.85
C SER A 206 -3.78 -0.11 4.27
N GLY A 207 -3.32 -0.88 5.26
CA GLY A 207 -3.18 -0.44 6.64
C GLY A 207 -1.95 0.44 6.91
N TYR A 208 -0.94 0.41 6.04
CA TYR A 208 0.30 1.17 6.24
C TYR A 208 0.05 2.65 6.55
N HIS A 209 -0.72 3.34 5.70
CA HIS A 209 -1.02 4.76 5.86
C HIS A 209 -1.90 5.04 7.07
N ILE A 210 -2.83 4.13 7.38
CA ILE A 210 -3.69 4.21 8.56
C ILE A 210 -2.83 4.14 9.84
N ARG A 211 -1.78 3.30 9.85
CA ARG A 211 -0.81 3.21 10.95
C ARG A 211 0.11 4.44 11.01
N GLU A 212 0.62 4.91 9.88
CA GLU A 212 1.47 6.11 9.81
C GLU A 212 0.72 7.39 10.23
N ALA A 213 -0.60 7.46 10.01
CA ALA A 213 -1.46 8.53 10.50
C ALA A 213 -1.71 8.46 12.03
N GLY A 214 -1.29 7.38 12.69
CA GLY A 214 -1.24 7.25 14.15
C GLY A 214 -2.20 6.23 14.77
N SER A 215 -2.83 5.36 13.96
CA SER A 215 -3.67 4.29 14.50
C SER A 215 -2.90 3.25 15.33
N THR A 216 -3.60 2.50 16.17
CA THR A 216 -3.05 1.32 16.87
C THR A 216 -2.92 0.10 15.95
N ALA A 217 -2.21 -0.96 16.37
CA ALA A 217 -2.11 -2.18 15.56
C ALA A 217 -3.47 -2.87 15.37
N VAL A 218 -4.33 -2.78 16.40
CA VAL A 218 -5.72 -3.24 16.35
C VAL A 218 -6.53 -2.46 15.32
N GLN A 219 -6.45 -1.13 15.37
CA GLN A 219 -7.17 -0.24 14.44
C GLN A 219 -6.68 -0.43 13.00
N GLU A 220 -5.37 -0.58 12.79
CA GLU A 220 -4.79 -0.88 11.47
C GLU A 220 -5.42 -2.15 10.88
N VAL A 221 -5.49 -3.25 11.63
CA VAL A 221 -6.11 -4.49 11.15
C VAL A 221 -7.60 -4.27 10.88
N ALA A 222 -8.33 -3.70 11.83
CA ALA A 222 -9.78 -3.54 11.71
C ALA A 222 -10.18 -2.68 10.51
N PHE A 223 -9.60 -1.50 10.37
CA PHE A 223 -9.96 -0.55 9.31
C PHE A 223 -9.53 -1.06 7.93
N THR A 224 -8.36 -1.71 7.83
CA THR A 224 -7.92 -2.33 6.56
C THR A 224 -8.84 -3.46 6.13
N LEU A 225 -9.27 -4.33 7.06
CA LEU A 225 -10.18 -5.42 6.72
C LEU A 225 -11.59 -4.90 6.43
N ALA A 226 -12.03 -3.81 7.07
CA ALA A 226 -13.28 -3.14 6.76
C ALA A 226 -13.28 -2.54 5.34
N ASP A 227 -12.16 -1.93 4.92
CA ASP A 227 -11.98 -1.46 3.54
C ASP A 227 -12.05 -2.64 2.55
N ALA A 228 -11.35 -3.74 2.82
CA ALA A 228 -11.38 -4.93 1.97
C ALA A 228 -12.81 -5.53 1.83
N ILE A 229 -13.56 -5.55 2.93
CA ILE A 229 -14.97 -5.97 2.93
C ILE A 229 -15.80 -5.03 2.03
N ALA A 230 -15.64 -3.72 2.18
CA ALA A 230 -16.37 -2.74 1.37
C ALA A 230 -16.05 -2.86 -0.13
N TYR A 231 -14.80 -3.16 -0.49
CA TYR A 231 -14.41 -3.42 -1.88
C TYR A 231 -15.07 -4.68 -2.45
N LEU A 232 -15.12 -5.77 -1.68
CA LEU A 232 -15.81 -6.99 -2.11
C LEU A 232 -17.32 -6.79 -2.22
N GLU A 233 -17.94 -6.05 -1.30
CA GLU A 233 -19.36 -5.69 -1.38
C GLU A 233 -19.65 -4.85 -2.64
N ALA A 234 -18.84 -3.82 -2.92
CA ALA A 234 -18.98 -3.02 -4.14
C ALA A 234 -18.77 -3.85 -5.42
N ALA A 235 -17.79 -4.76 -5.42
CA ALA A 235 -17.57 -5.67 -6.54
C ALA A 235 -18.79 -6.58 -6.78
N GLN A 236 -19.39 -7.13 -5.72
CA GLN A 236 -20.61 -7.95 -5.82
C GLN A 236 -21.80 -7.17 -6.39
N GLU A 237 -21.95 -5.89 -6.05
CA GLU A 237 -23.00 -5.03 -6.61
C GLU A 237 -22.89 -4.85 -8.13
N THR A 238 -21.67 -4.97 -8.66
CA THR A 238 -21.40 -4.95 -10.12
C THR A 238 -21.44 -6.34 -10.77
N GLY A 239 -21.74 -7.40 -10.00
CA GLY A 239 -21.81 -8.77 -10.49
C GLY A 239 -20.50 -9.55 -10.48
N LEU A 240 -19.42 -9.00 -9.90
CA LEU A 240 -18.16 -9.72 -9.73
C LEU A 240 -18.24 -10.73 -8.58
N SER A 241 -17.59 -11.88 -8.76
CA SER A 241 -17.54 -12.94 -7.73
C SER A 241 -16.37 -12.70 -6.76
N PRO A 242 -16.61 -12.61 -5.43
CA PRO A 242 -15.53 -12.56 -4.45
C PRO A 242 -14.56 -13.72 -4.54
N GLU A 243 -15.05 -14.92 -4.89
CA GLU A 243 -14.20 -16.11 -5.01
C GLU A 243 -13.21 -16.01 -6.19
N ARG A 244 -13.62 -15.38 -7.30
CA ARG A 244 -12.73 -15.16 -8.46
C ARG A 244 -11.81 -13.96 -8.27
N LEU A 245 -12.30 -12.92 -7.59
CA LEU A 245 -11.57 -11.67 -7.40
C LEU A 245 -10.53 -11.74 -6.28
N ALA A 246 -10.85 -12.38 -5.14
CA ALA A 246 -9.99 -12.39 -3.96
C ALA A 246 -8.56 -12.91 -4.20
N PRO A 247 -8.31 -13.90 -5.09
CA PRO A 247 -6.95 -14.30 -5.46
C PRO A 247 -6.09 -13.19 -6.10
N GLN A 248 -6.69 -12.07 -6.54
CA GLN A 248 -5.99 -10.87 -7.05
C GLN A 248 -5.96 -9.72 -6.03
N ILE A 249 -6.61 -9.87 -4.88
CA ILE A 249 -6.55 -8.89 -3.79
C ILE A 249 -5.26 -9.12 -2.99
N SER A 250 -4.54 -8.05 -2.72
CA SER A 250 -3.39 -8.03 -1.83
C SER A 250 -3.60 -6.99 -0.74
N PHE A 251 -2.75 -7.04 0.29
CA PHE A 251 -2.81 -6.13 1.43
C PHE A 251 -1.46 -5.44 1.63
N PHE A 252 -1.45 -4.36 2.38
CA PHE A 252 -0.23 -3.62 2.70
C PHE A 252 -0.26 -3.10 4.14
N PHE A 253 0.65 -3.60 4.97
CA PHE A 253 0.71 -3.23 6.38
C PHE A 253 2.02 -2.55 6.76
N ASN A 254 1.98 -1.85 7.88
CA ASN A 254 3.15 -1.29 8.55
C ASN A 254 3.87 -2.35 9.39
N ALA A 255 5.17 -2.17 9.64
CA ALA A 255 5.89 -2.84 10.72
C ALA A 255 6.46 -1.78 11.66
N HIS A 256 5.77 -1.57 12.79
CA HIS A 256 6.10 -0.57 13.79
C HIS A 256 7.10 -1.09 14.84
N ASN A 257 7.48 -0.24 15.81
CA ASN A 257 8.45 -0.56 16.85
C ASN A 257 8.04 -1.70 17.81
N GLY A 258 6.74 -2.02 17.90
CA GLY A 258 6.22 -3.06 18.79
C GLY A 258 6.51 -4.47 18.29
N PHE A 259 7.76 -4.93 18.36
CA PHE A 259 8.24 -6.16 17.71
C PHE A 259 7.28 -7.37 17.80
N PHE A 260 6.87 -7.76 19.00
CA PHE A 260 5.95 -8.88 19.20
C PHE A 260 4.50 -8.58 18.81
N GLU A 261 4.05 -7.33 19.02
CA GLU A 261 2.71 -6.87 18.64
C GLU A 261 2.55 -6.90 17.12
N GLU A 262 3.54 -6.46 16.36
CA GLU A 262 3.52 -6.51 14.89
C GLU A 262 3.49 -7.95 14.37
N ILE A 263 4.28 -8.86 14.96
CA ILE A 263 4.22 -10.29 14.59
C ILE A 263 2.83 -10.85 14.87
N ALA A 264 2.27 -10.57 16.05
CA ALA A 264 0.93 -11.01 16.42
C ALA A 264 -0.15 -10.41 15.51
N LYS A 265 0.00 -9.14 15.11
CA LYS A 265 -0.89 -8.41 14.19
C LYS A 265 -0.99 -9.10 12.83
N PHE A 266 0.14 -9.43 12.21
CA PHE A 266 0.14 -10.10 10.89
C PHE A 266 -0.54 -11.48 10.95
N ARG A 267 -0.33 -12.23 12.03
CA ARG A 267 -0.98 -13.52 12.26
C ARG A 267 -2.49 -13.37 12.46
N ALA A 268 -2.91 -12.39 13.26
CA ALA A 268 -4.31 -12.09 13.54
C ALA A 268 -5.05 -11.63 12.27
N ALA A 269 -4.42 -10.77 11.46
CA ALA A 269 -4.98 -10.30 10.20
C ALA A 269 -5.28 -11.45 9.24
N ARG A 270 -4.35 -12.39 9.06
CA ARG A 270 -4.57 -13.59 8.21
C ARG A 270 -5.76 -14.41 8.71
N ARG A 271 -5.79 -14.70 10.01
CA ARG A 271 -6.85 -15.51 10.63
C ARG A 271 -8.22 -14.86 10.50
N LEU A 272 -8.31 -13.56 10.79
CA LEU A 272 -9.53 -12.77 10.65
C LEU A 272 -10.03 -12.74 9.20
N TRP A 273 -9.14 -12.47 8.25
CA TRP A 273 -9.50 -12.42 6.83
C TRP A 273 -10.01 -13.76 6.31
N ALA A 274 -9.32 -14.85 6.63
CA ALA A 274 -9.74 -16.19 6.23
C ALA A 274 -11.16 -16.50 6.73
N ARG A 275 -11.45 -16.17 7.99
CA ARG A 275 -12.80 -16.31 8.59
C ARG A 275 -13.81 -15.41 7.89
N VAL A 276 -13.50 -14.13 7.63
CA VAL A 276 -14.39 -13.22 6.88
C VAL A 276 -14.74 -13.77 5.50
N MET A 277 -13.75 -14.23 4.74
CA MET A 277 -13.97 -14.79 3.40
C MET A 277 -14.85 -16.04 3.43
N LYS A 278 -14.61 -16.94 4.38
CA LYS A 278 -15.36 -18.19 4.54
C LYS A 278 -16.79 -17.96 5.08
N GLU A 279 -16.93 -17.10 6.07
CA GLU A 279 -18.17 -16.95 6.85
C GLU A 279 -19.09 -15.89 6.27
N LYS A 280 -18.58 -14.72 5.88
CA LYS A 280 -19.38 -13.62 5.32
C LYS A 280 -19.58 -13.80 3.82
N PHE A 281 -18.49 -14.02 3.07
CA PHE A 281 -18.54 -14.14 1.61
C PHE A 281 -18.76 -15.57 1.09
N LYS A 282 -18.80 -16.56 1.98
CA LYS A 282 -19.06 -17.98 1.65
C LYS A 282 -18.10 -18.55 0.59
N VAL A 283 -16.86 -18.04 0.56
CA VAL A 283 -15.82 -18.51 -0.37
C VAL A 283 -15.33 -19.88 0.06
N ALA A 284 -15.30 -20.83 -0.88
CA ALA A 284 -14.89 -22.20 -0.64
C ALA A 284 -13.42 -22.44 -1.00
N ASP A 285 -12.92 -21.78 -2.06
CA ASP A 285 -11.52 -21.89 -2.50
C ASP A 285 -10.55 -21.37 -1.41
N PRO A 286 -9.67 -22.23 -0.85
CA PRO A 286 -8.67 -21.81 0.12
C PRO A 286 -7.75 -20.69 -0.38
N ARG A 287 -7.47 -20.62 -1.70
CA ARG A 287 -6.61 -19.57 -2.28
C ARG A 287 -7.26 -18.19 -2.15
N ALA A 288 -8.57 -18.12 -2.35
CA ALA A 288 -9.35 -16.89 -2.21
C ALA A 288 -9.56 -16.47 -0.74
N GLN A 289 -9.20 -17.32 0.23
CA GLN A 289 -9.21 -17.01 1.67
C GLN A 289 -7.85 -16.52 2.18
N MET A 290 -6.79 -16.56 1.36
CA MET A 290 -5.45 -16.15 1.77
C MET A 290 -5.31 -14.63 1.85
N LEU A 291 -4.74 -14.13 2.93
CA LEU A 291 -4.29 -12.74 3.02
C LEU A 291 -2.81 -12.68 2.61
N ARG A 292 -2.56 -12.20 1.39
CA ARG A 292 -1.21 -11.92 0.86
C ARG A 292 -0.89 -10.45 1.10
N PHE A 293 0.23 -10.13 1.73
CA PHE A 293 0.56 -8.75 2.08
C PHE A 293 2.01 -8.34 1.81
N HIS A 294 2.13 -7.08 1.37
CA HIS A 294 3.34 -6.28 1.46
C HIS A 294 3.48 -5.71 2.88
N THR A 295 4.72 -5.50 3.32
CA THR A 295 5.01 -4.75 4.54
C THR A 295 6.00 -3.64 4.25
N GLN A 296 5.85 -2.51 4.92
CA GLN A 296 6.84 -1.45 4.97
C GLN A 296 7.14 -1.11 6.43
N THR A 297 8.42 -0.97 6.76
CA THR A 297 8.85 -0.50 8.07
C THR A 297 8.31 0.90 8.37
N ALA A 298 8.02 1.24 9.63
CA ALA A 298 7.35 2.49 9.97
C ALA A 298 8.21 3.74 9.71
N GLY A 299 7.77 4.63 8.83
CA GLY A 299 8.46 5.90 8.53
C GLY A 299 8.34 6.89 9.69
N SER A 300 7.12 7.01 10.22
CA SER A 300 6.75 7.78 11.41
C SER A 300 7.58 7.48 12.66
N SER A 301 8.20 6.31 12.72
CA SER A 301 9.04 5.87 13.84
C SER A 301 10.51 6.31 13.73
N LEU A 302 10.94 6.75 12.55
CA LEU A 302 12.32 7.14 12.25
C LEU A 302 12.53 8.60 12.59
N THR A 303 13.72 8.92 13.13
CA THR A 303 14.01 10.23 13.71
C THR A 303 14.97 11.03 12.83
N ALA A 304 14.76 12.34 12.75
CA ALA A 304 15.72 13.24 12.11
C ALA A 304 17.02 13.36 12.92
N GLN A 305 16.89 13.25 14.25
CA GLN A 305 17.98 13.19 15.21
C GLN A 305 18.62 11.80 15.18
N GLN A 306 19.95 11.75 15.24
CA GLN A 306 20.75 10.53 15.25
C GLN A 306 20.31 9.51 14.18
N PRO A 307 20.29 9.87 12.88
CA PRO A 307 19.66 9.06 11.83
C PRO A 307 20.27 7.67 11.67
N ASP A 308 21.53 7.44 12.06
CA ASP A 308 22.11 6.08 12.05
C ASP A 308 21.37 5.11 12.99
N VAL A 309 20.73 5.60 14.05
CA VAL A 309 19.87 4.80 14.95
C VAL A 309 18.66 4.23 14.20
N ASN A 310 18.21 4.90 13.13
CA ASN A 310 17.10 4.40 12.29
C ASN A 310 17.45 3.05 11.64
N LEU A 311 18.73 2.77 11.36
CA LEU A 311 19.14 1.46 10.83
C LEU A 311 18.79 0.33 11.82
N VAL A 312 18.99 0.56 13.11
CA VAL A 312 18.65 -0.40 14.16
C VAL A 312 17.12 -0.56 14.25
N ARG A 313 16.37 0.53 14.21
CA ARG A 313 14.89 0.51 14.21
C ARG A 313 14.36 -0.31 13.03
N THR A 314 14.78 0.04 11.82
CA THR A 314 14.37 -0.64 10.59
C THR A 314 14.77 -2.11 10.59
N THR A 315 15.90 -2.49 11.17
CA THR A 315 16.31 -3.90 11.27
C THR A 315 15.35 -4.71 12.15
N ILE A 316 14.95 -4.17 13.31
CA ILE A 316 13.99 -4.83 14.22
C ILE A 316 12.61 -4.91 13.57
N GLN A 317 12.17 -3.83 12.92
CA GLN A 317 10.90 -3.77 12.21
C GLN A 317 10.86 -4.76 11.05
N ALA A 318 11.92 -4.82 10.24
CA ALA A 318 12.06 -5.79 9.15
C ALA A 318 12.00 -7.23 9.67
N LEU A 319 12.70 -7.53 10.77
CA LEU A 319 12.65 -8.85 11.40
C LEU A 319 11.22 -9.19 11.86
N SER A 320 10.47 -8.24 12.43
CA SER A 320 9.07 -8.47 12.82
C SER A 320 8.17 -8.79 11.62
N ALA A 321 8.35 -8.10 10.49
CA ALA A 321 7.62 -8.35 9.25
C ALA A 321 7.90 -9.76 8.68
N ILE A 322 9.17 -10.18 8.74
CA ILE A 322 9.63 -11.49 8.27
C ILE A 322 9.10 -12.59 9.18
N LEU A 323 9.28 -12.48 10.50
CA LEU A 323 8.73 -13.47 11.45
C LEU A 323 7.19 -13.50 11.42
N GLY A 324 6.57 -12.38 11.06
CA GLY A 324 5.14 -12.28 10.80
C GLY A 324 4.66 -12.91 9.49
N GLY A 325 5.55 -13.28 8.57
CA GLY A 325 5.22 -14.02 7.35
C GLY A 325 4.79 -13.16 6.15
N THR A 326 5.37 -11.97 5.95
CA THR A 326 5.12 -11.10 4.79
C THR A 326 5.54 -11.69 3.44
N GLN A 327 4.87 -11.33 2.34
CA GLN A 327 5.19 -11.80 0.98
C GLN A 327 6.16 -10.86 0.24
N SER A 328 6.20 -9.58 0.62
CA SER A 328 7.16 -8.61 0.11
C SER A 328 7.44 -7.53 1.14
N LEU A 329 8.65 -6.98 1.15
CA LEU A 329 9.08 -6.04 2.19
C LEU A 329 9.82 -4.85 1.59
N HIS A 330 9.42 -3.66 2.05
CA HIS A 330 10.17 -2.43 1.95
C HIS A 330 10.83 -2.13 3.30
N THR A 331 12.11 -1.82 3.26
CA THR A 331 12.86 -1.30 4.40
C THR A 331 13.20 0.15 4.14
N ASN A 332 12.74 1.04 5.02
CA ASN A 332 13.02 2.47 4.92
C ASN A 332 14.51 2.72 5.08
N ALA A 333 14.95 3.83 4.51
CA ALA A 333 16.32 4.26 4.63
C ALA A 333 16.54 5.06 5.92
N LYS A 334 17.80 5.17 6.35
CA LYS A 334 18.13 5.86 7.60
C LYS A 334 17.83 7.38 7.58
N ASP A 335 17.72 7.96 6.39
CA ASP A 335 17.48 9.36 6.08
C ASP A 335 15.99 9.72 5.91
N GLU A 336 15.07 8.79 6.19
CA GLU A 336 13.61 8.92 6.02
C GLU A 336 13.03 10.25 6.55
N ALA A 337 13.37 10.63 7.78
CA ALA A 337 12.83 11.83 8.43
C ALA A 337 13.45 13.15 7.91
N LEU A 338 14.41 13.07 6.99
CA LEU A 338 15.11 14.22 6.43
C LEU A 338 14.76 14.46 4.96
N GLY A 339 14.54 13.39 4.20
CA GLY A 339 14.15 13.47 2.80
C GLY A 339 14.18 12.12 2.10
N LEU A 340 14.08 12.15 0.76
CA LEU A 340 14.15 10.95 -0.05
C LEU A 340 15.52 10.26 0.06
N PRO A 341 15.55 8.91 -0.07
CA PRO A 341 16.76 8.15 0.20
C PRO A 341 17.86 8.43 -0.83
N THR A 342 19.06 8.67 -0.30
CA THR A 342 20.28 8.61 -1.09
C THR A 342 20.53 7.19 -1.62
N GLU A 343 21.38 7.05 -2.64
CA GLU A 343 21.74 5.71 -3.15
C GLU A 343 22.37 4.82 -2.07
N GLN A 344 23.25 5.39 -1.26
CA GLN A 344 23.92 4.68 -0.18
C GLN A 344 22.92 4.23 0.90
N ALA A 345 21.99 5.10 1.29
CA ALA A 345 21.00 4.78 2.31
C ALA A 345 19.99 3.72 1.80
N ALA A 346 19.55 3.83 0.54
CA ALA A 346 18.70 2.82 -0.10
C ALA A 346 19.40 1.46 -0.22
N LEU A 347 20.69 1.43 -0.58
CA LEU A 347 21.48 0.21 -0.64
C LEU A 347 21.61 -0.45 0.73
N LEU A 348 21.87 0.35 1.77
CA LEU A 348 21.98 -0.16 3.14
C LEU A 348 20.67 -0.75 3.63
N ALA A 349 19.54 -0.11 3.32
CA ALA A 349 18.23 -0.66 3.62
C ALA A 349 18.00 -2.02 2.93
N LEU A 350 18.38 -2.16 1.65
CA LEU A 350 18.34 -3.45 0.97
C LEU A 350 19.24 -4.51 1.63
N ARG A 351 20.44 -4.13 2.10
CA ARG A 351 21.35 -5.03 2.83
C ARG A 351 20.74 -5.53 4.14
N THR A 352 19.95 -4.72 4.83
CA THR A 352 19.18 -5.16 6.02
C THR A 352 18.32 -6.38 5.71
N GLN A 353 17.57 -6.37 4.60
CA GLN A 353 16.77 -7.54 4.20
C GLN A 353 17.63 -8.74 3.83
N GLN A 354 18.76 -8.53 3.14
CA GLN A 354 19.65 -9.60 2.71
C GLN A 354 20.33 -10.29 3.90
N ILE A 355 20.78 -9.54 4.91
CA ILE A 355 21.33 -10.12 6.15
C ILE A 355 20.29 -10.98 6.86
N ILE A 356 19.05 -10.49 7.01
CA ILE A 356 18.00 -11.29 7.66
C ILE A 356 17.65 -12.53 6.82
N ALA A 357 17.65 -12.42 5.48
CA ALA A 357 17.34 -13.54 4.61
C ALA A 357 18.41 -14.64 4.59
N TYR A 358 19.68 -14.25 4.58
CA TYR A 358 20.79 -15.16 4.25
C TYR A 358 21.70 -15.48 5.44
N GLU A 359 21.75 -14.66 6.48
CA GLU A 359 22.69 -14.83 7.60
C GLU A 359 21.99 -15.15 8.94
N SER A 360 20.79 -14.62 9.19
CA SER A 360 20.16 -14.73 10.52
C SER A 360 19.48 -16.08 10.81
N GLY A 361 19.18 -16.86 9.77
CA GLY A 361 18.41 -18.10 9.88
C GLY A 361 16.90 -17.91 10.06
N ALA A 362 16.38 -16.67 10.06
CA ALA A 362 14.95 -16.38 10.22
C ALA A 362 14.07 -17.02 9.13
N ALA A 363 14.62 -17.32 7.95
CA ALA A 363 13.92 -17.96 6.85
C ALA A 363 13.88 -19.51 6.93
N ASN A 364 14.58 -20.12 7.90
CA ASN A 364 14.81 -21.57 7.92
C ASN A 364 13.64 -22.42 8.42
N THR A 365 12.66 -21.81 9.10
CA THR A 365 11.46 -22.48 9.60
C THR A 365 10.23 -21.61 9.44
N VAL A 366 9.07 -22.25 9.33
CA VAL A 366 7.78 -21.57 9.14
C VAL A 366 7.19 -21.21 10.50
N ASP A 367 6.79 -19.94 10.66
CA ASP A 367 6.19 -19.41 11.89
C ASP A 367 6.94 -19.89 13.16
N PRO A 368 8.23 -19.52 13.31
CA PRO A 368 9.08 -19.98 14.42
C PRO A 368 8.54 -19.65 15.81
N LEU A 369 7.64 -18.66 15.90
CA LEU A 369 7.02 -18.23 17.15
C LEU A 369 5.66 -18.89 17.40
N GLY A 370 5.16 -19.72 16.48
CA GLY A 370 3.92 -20.48 16.66
C GLY A 370 4.02 -21.44 17.84
N GLY A 371 3.04 -21.38 18.73
CA GLY A 371 2.99 -22.11 20.00
C GLY A 371 3.59 -21.35 21.20
N SER A 372 4.22 -20.19 20.99
CA SER A 372 4.64 -19.33 22.10
C SER A 372 3.41 -18.80 22.84
N TYR A 373 3.29 -19.08 24.15
CA TYR A 373 2.16 -18.63 24.98
C TYR A 373 1.88 -17.12 24.82
N PHE A 374 2.93 -16.29 24.86
CA PHE A 374 2.77 -14.85 24.70
C PHE A 374 2.24 -14.44 23.32
N ILE A 375 2.86 -14.92 22.24
CA ILE A 375 2.46 -14.60 20.86
C ILE A 375 1.06 -15.10 20.54
N GLU A 376 0.68 -16.30 20.98
CA GLU A 376 -0.67 -16.82 20.74
C GLU A 376 -1.74 -16.02 21.50
N THR A 377 -1.50 -15.69 22.78
CA THR A 377 -2.41 -14.82 23.54
C THR A 377 -2.51 -13.44 22.89
N LEU A 378 -1.38 -12.84 22.48
CA LEU A 378 -1.38 -11.51 21.86
C LEU A 378 -2.08 -11.51 20.48
N THR A 379 -1.90 -12.56 19.67
CA THR A 379 -2.64 -12.73 18.41
C THR A 379 -4.15 -12.85 18.68
N GLY A 380 -4.56 -13.58 19.72
CA GLY A 380 -5.96 -13.65 20.15
C GLY A 380 -6.55 -12.30 20.55
N GLU A 381 -5.85 -11.54 21.40
CA GLU A 381 -6.28 -10.21 21.83
C GLU A 381 -6.46 -9.24 20.67
N ILE A 382 -5.50 -9.20 19.73
CA ILE A 382 -5.60 -8.35 18.54
C ILE A 382 -6.80 -8.77 17.68
N GLU A 383 -6.99 -10.07 17.47
CA GLU A 383 -8.14 -10.58 16.71
C GLU A 383 -9.46 -10.16 17.35
N THR A 384 -9.64 -10.38 18.66
CA THR A 384 -10.88 -10.06 19.36
C THR A 384 -11.19 -8.57 19.30
N ARG A 385 -10.19 -7.70 19.54
CA ARG A 385 -10.39 -6.24 19.52
C ARG A 385 -10.62 -5.72 18.10
N ALA A 386 -9.93 -6.26 17.10
CA ALA A 386 -10.17 -5.88 15.72
C ALA A 386 -11.56 -6.33 15.24
N ARG A 387 -12.03 -7.51 15.68
CA ARG A 387 -13.40 -7.97 15.45
C ARG A 387 -14.44 -7.00 16.03
N GLN A 388 -14.23 -6.48 17.23
CA GLN A 388 -15.15 -5.50 17.84
C GLN A 388 -15.31 -4.24 16.98
N TYR A 389 -14.21 -3.73 16.41
CA TYR A 389 -14.28 -2.61 15.46
C TYR A 389 -15.02 -3.00 14.16
N LEU A 390 -14.75 -4.19 13.61
CA LEU A 390 -15.46 -4.68 12.42
C LEU A 390 -16.98 -4.78 12.66
N ASP A 391 -17.39 -5.35 13.80
CA ASP A 391 -18.80 -5.50 14.17
C ASP A 391 -19.46 -4.12 14.38
N HIS A 392 -18.74 -3.16 14.97
CA HIS A 392 -19.23 -1.79 15.10
C HIS A 392 -19.40 -1.11 13.74
N ILE A 393 -18.41 -1.23 12.85
CA ILE A 393 -18.48 -0.67 11.50
C ILE A 393 -19.61 -1.30 10.69
N GLU A 394 -19.80 -2.61 10.79
CA GLU A 394 -20.92 -3.32 10.16
C GLU A 394 -22.27 -2.78 10.68
N ALA A 395 -22.40 -2.56 11.99
CA ALA A 395 -23.61 -1.97 12.58
C ALA A 395 -23.91 -0.55 12.07
N LEU A 396 -22.88 0.25 11.74
CA LEU A 396 -23.07 1.58 11.13
C LEU A 396 -23.73 1.51 9.75
N GLY A 397 -23.59 0.40 9.02
CA GLY A 397 -24.23 0.18 7.72
C GLY A 397 -25.75 -0.03 7.79
N GLY A 398 -26.32 -0.20 8.98
CA GLY A 398 -27.74 -0.43 9.18
C GLY A 398 -28.17 -1.88 8.84
N PRO A 399 -29.46 -2.12 8.52
CA PRO A 399 -29.97 -3.46 8.27
C PRO A 399 -29.21 -4.17 7.13
N GLY A 400 -28.58 -5.31 7.44
CA GLY A 400 -27.79 -6.09 6.49
C GLY A 400 -26.30 -5.73 6.46
N GLY A 401 -25.86 -4.71 7.21
CA GLY A 401 -24.44 -4.42 7.48
C GLY A 401 -23.60 -3.90 6.31
N ARG A 402 -24.17 -3.85 5.11
CA ARG A 402 -23.47 -3.41 3.88
C ARG A 402 -23.16 -1.92 3.91
N GLY A 403 -22.02 -1.56 3.33
CA GLY A 403 -21.60 -0.15 3.26
C GLY A 403 -21.21 0.44 4.62
N GLY A 404 -20.98 -0.40 5.63
CA GLY A 404 -20.59 0.04 6.97
C GLY A 404 -19.33 0.92 6.97
N MET A 405 -18.30 0.54 6.21
CA MET A 405 -17.07 1.32 6.11
C MET A 405 -17.31 2.67 5.43
N LEU A 406 -18.09 2.74 4.35
CA LEU A 406 -18.46 4.00 3.71
C LEU A 406 -19.15 4.93 4.70
N ARG A 407 -20.09 4.40 5.50
CA ARG A 407 -20.76 5.19 6.53
C ARG A 407 -19.81 5.64 7.64
N ALA A 408 -18.86 4.78 8.02
CA ALA A 408 -17.84 5.11 9.02
C ALA A 408 -16.92 6.25 8.54
N ILE A 409 -16.59 6.29 7.25
CA ILE A 409 -15.84 7.38 6.62
C ILE A 409 -16.67 8.67 6.56
N GLU A 410 -17.90 8.60 6.08
CA GLU A 410 -18.81 9.77 5.98
C GLU A 410 -19.09 10.43 7.33
N THR A 411 -19.18 9.63 8.39
CA THR A 411 -19.43 10.12 9.75
C THR A 411 -18.15 10.56 10.47
N GLY A 412 -16.97 10.40 9.85
CA GLY A 412 -15.68 10.72 10.44
C GLY A 412 -15.25 9.79 11.58
N PHE A 413 -15.89 8.63 11.74
CA PHE A 413 -15.61 7.71 12.87
C PHE A 413 -14.17 7.22 12.81
N VAL A 414 -13.73 6.74 11.65
CA VAL A 414 -12.41 6.16 11.46
C VAL A 414 -11.31 7.21 11.67
N GLN A 415 -11.48 8.40 11.09
CA GLN A 415 -10.54 9.50 11.25
C GLN A 415 -10.42 9.94 12.72
N ARG A 416 -11.54 10.04 13.46
CA ARG A 416 -11.53 10.35 14.90
C ARG A 416 -10.74 9.31 15.69
N GLU A 417 -10.97 8.02 15.43
CA GLU A 417 -10.27 6.94 16.12
C GLU A 417 -8.75 6.97 15.90
N ILE A 418 -8.33 7.25 14.66
CA ILE A 418 -6.91 7.40 14.28
C ILE A 418 -6.29 8.61 14.99
N GLN A 419 -6.93 9.78 14.87
CA GLN A 419 -6.41 11.03 15.45
C GLN A 419 -6.35 10.98 16.99
N GLN A 420 -7.32 10.35 17.64
CA GLN A 420 -7.28 10.15 19.08
C GLN A 420 -6.12 9.23 19.51
N ALA A 421 -5.83 8.18 18.74
CA ALA A 421 -4.67 7.33 19.00
C ALA A 421 -3.35 8.08 18.79
N ALA A 422 -3.24 8.85 17.71
CA ALA A 422 -2.09 9.71 17.42
C ALA A 422 -1.84 10.73 18.54
N PHE A 423 -2.91 11.40 18.99
CA PHE A 423 -2.83 12.39 20.07
C PHE A 423 -2.36 11.75 21.38
N ARG A 424 -2.93 10.59 21.77
CA ARG A 424 -2.49 9.86 22.97
C ARG A 424 -1.01 9.46 22.88
N TYR A 425 -0.56 8.98 21.73
CA TYR A 425 0.84 8.64 21.51
C TYR A 425 1.76 9.85 21.66
N GLN A 426 1.44 10.97 20.99
CA GLN A 426 2.22 12.20 21.06
C GLN A 426 2.32 12.73 22.49
N GLN A 427 1.20 12.73 23.22
CA GLN A 427 1.20 13.11 24.64
C GLN A 427 2.08 12.20 25.50
N ALA A 428 2.10 10.88 25.26
CA ALA A 428 2.96 9.96 25.98
C ALA A 428 4.45 10.19 25.67
N VAL A 429 4.79 10.59 24.43
CA VAL A 429 6.16 10.98 24.05
C VAL A 429 6.58 12.25 24.78
N GLU A 430 5.71 13.26 24.83
CA GLU A 430 5.98 14.54 25.51
C GLU A 430 6.11 14.40 27.03
N ARG A 431 5.32 13.51 27.64
CA ARG A 431 5.44 13.17 29.08
C ARG A 431 6.63 12.26 29.39
N GLY A 432 7.34 11.74 28.38
CA GLY A 432 8.44 10.79 28.55
C GLY A 432 8.01 9.40 29.03
N GLU A 433 6.73 9.07 28.90
CA GLU A 433 6.17 7.73 29.15
C GLU A 433 6.52 6.78 27.99
N GLN A 434 6.46 7.31 26.77
CA GLN A 434 6.94 6.65 25.56
C GLN A 434 8.34 7.18 25.22
N ILE A 435 9.34 6.31 25.26
CA ILE A 435 10.73 6.69 24.97
C ILE A 435 11.01 6.67 23.47
N VAL A 436 11.57 7.77 22.98
CA VAL A 436 12.10 7.92 21.62
C VAL A 436 13.58 8.25 21.74
N VAL A 437 14.42 7.22 21.56
CA VAL A 437 15.89 7.32 21.69
C VAL A 437 16.45 8.39 20.74
N GLY A 438 17.24 9.30 21.29
CA GLY A 438 17.84 10.42 20.57
C GLY A 438 16.94 11.64 20.40
N VAL A 439 15.68 11.58 20.89
CA VAL A 439 14.72 12.69 20.84
C VAL A 439 14.32 13.17 22.23
N ASN A 440 13.74 12.29 23.08
CA ASN A 440 13.33 12.67 24.45
C ASN A 440 14.15 11.96 25.55
N ARG A 441 15.08 11.10 25.15
CA ARG A 441 16.05 10.44 26.03
C ARG A 441 17.29 10.06 25.24
N PHE A 442 18.46 10.16 25.88
CA PHE A 442 19.76 9.90 25.25
C PHE A 442 20.07 10.88 24.10
N GLU A 443 19.67 12.14 24.28
CA GLU A 443 19.99 13.23 23.35
C GLU A 443 21.50 13.52 23.32
N GLN A 444 21.96 14.12 22.22
CA GLN A 444 23.35 14.51 22.01
C GLN A 444 23.41 15.99 21.60
N ASP A 445 24.32 16.75 22.22
CA ASP A 445 24.46 18.20 22.02
C ASP A 445 24.90 18.60 20.61
N ARG A 446 25.62 17.72 19.90
CA ARG A 446 26.09 17.94 18.52
C ARG A 446 25.76 16.74 17.66
N GLN A 447 25.05 16.98 16.56
CA GLN A 447 24.71 15.95 15.59
C GLN A 447 25.11 16.42 14.19
N GLN A 448 25.82 15.59 13.46
CA GLN A 448 26.11 15.83 12.05
C GLN A 448 25.00 15.19 11.22
N LEU A 449 24.17 16.02 10.59
CA LEU A 449 23.14 15.51 9.69
C LEU A 449 23.78 14.99 8.40
N PRO A 450 23.31 13.85 7.86
CA PRO A 450 23.78 13.33 6.58
C PRO A 450 23.37 14.26 5.43
N PRO A 451 24.04 14.16 4.26
CA PRO A 451 23.55 14.78 3.04
C PRO A 451 22.14 14.27 2.72
N VAL A 452 21.23 15.21 2.44
CA VAL A 452 19.85 14.93 2.04
C VAL A 452 19.74 15.10 0.53
N LEU A 453 19.06 14.17 -0.13
CA LEU A 453 18.75 14.30 -1.54
C LEU A 453 17.84 15.51 -1.78
N ARG A 454 18.20 16.35 -2.75
CA ARG A 454 17.35 17.46 -3.22
C ARG A 454 17.08 17.29 -4.71
N VAL A 455 15.81 17.40 -5.09
CA VAL A 455 15.40 17.40 -6.50
C VAL A 455 15.76 18.76 -7.10
N ASP A 456 16.41 18.75 -8.25
CA ASP A 456 16.81 19.97 -8.95
C ASP A 456 15.58 20.65 -9.57
N PRO A 457 15.27 21.92 -9.24
CA PRO A 457 14.15 22.66 -9.84
C PRO A 457 14.18 22.76 -11.38
N VAL A 458 15.35 22.54 -12.01
CA VAL A 458 15.45 22.48 -13.47
C VAL A 458 14.62 21.31 -14.03
N LEU A 459 14.49 20.20 -13.31
CA LEU A 459 13.78 19.00 -13.76
C LEU A 459 12.28 19.27 -14.00
N GLU A 460 11.67 20.13 -13.20
CA GLU A 460 10.28 20.58 -13.39
C GLU A 460 10.12 21.31 -14.72
N ARG A 461 11.02 22.25 -15.02
CA ARG A 461 11.00 23.00 -16.28
C ARG A 461 11.15 22.08 -17.49
N GLU A 462 12.07 21.14 -17.42
CA GLU A 462 12.27 20.16 -18.49
C GLU A 462 11.05 19.25 -18.68
N GLN A 463 10.37 18.86 -17.59
CA GLN A 463 9.14 18.07 -17.67
C GLN A 463 8.02 18.85 -18.37
N VAL A 464 7.81 20.11 -18.00
CA VAL A 464 6.84 21.01 -18.65
C VAL A 464 7.16 21.20 -20.15
N GLU A 465 8.43 21.38 -20.50
CA GLU A 465 8.85 21.49 -21.90
C GLU A 465 8.59 20.20 -22.70
N ARG A 466 8.84 19.02 -22.11
CA ARG A 466 8.50 17.72 -22.71
C ARG A 466 7.00 17.59 -22.94
N LEU A 467 6.19 17.99 -21.97
CA LEU A 467 4.73 17.97 -22.04
C LEU A 467 4.19 18.89 -23.14
N HIS A 468 4.69 20.12 -23.23
CA HIS A 468 4.30 21.05 -24.30
C HIS A 468 4.63 20.49 -25.69
N ARG A 469 5.81 19.88 -25.84
CA ARG A 469 6.22 19.24 -27.09
C ARG A 469 5.30 18.08 -27.45
N LEU A 470 4.96 17.22 -26.48
CA LEU A 470 4.02 16.12 -26.69
C LEU A 470 2.67 16.63 -27.21
N ARG A 471 2.12 17.66 -26.57
CA ARG A 471 0.83 18.24 -26.98
C ARG A 471 0.86 18.84 -28.39
N ALA A 472 2.01 19.38 -28.82
CA ALA A 472 2.20 19.91 -30.18
C ALA A 472 2.35 18.81 -31.25
N GLU A 473 2.92 17.65 -30.91
CA GLU A 473 3.20 16.55 -31.85
C GLU A 473 2.03 15.57 -32.04
N ARG A 474 1.19 15.38 -31.02
CA ARG A 474 0.12 14.37 -31.02
C ARG A 474 -1.07 14.75 -31.91
N GLN A 475 -1.90 13.76 -32.26
CA GLN A 475 -3.09 13.97 -33.09
C GLN A 475 -4.25 14.57 -32.26
N ALA A 476 -4.45 15.88 -32.37
CA ALA A 476 -5.45 16.62 -31.59
C ALA A 476 -6.88 16.07 -31.73
N THR A 477 -7.28 15.63 -32.93
CA THR A 477 -8.62 15.04 -33.16
C THR A 477 -8.82 13.75 -32.37
N ARG A 478 -7.83 12.84 -32.41
CA ARG A 478 -7.89 11.56 -31.69
C ARG A 478 -7.94 11.75 -30.17
N VAL A 479 -7.21 12.75 -29.65
CA VAL A 479 -7.27 13.14 -28.23
C VAL A 479 -8.66 13.65 -27.86
N SER A 480 -9.20 14.61 -28.61
CA SER A 480 -10.53 15.17 -28.37
C SER A 480 -11.63 14.10 -28.39
N GLU A 481 -11.61 13.21 -29.37
CA GLU A 481 -12.58 12.10 -29.46
C GLU A 481 -12.46 11.13 -28.28
N SER A 482 -11.23 10.83 -27.83
CA SER A 482 -11.01 9.92 -26.72
C SER A 482 -11.49 10.50 -25.39
N LEU A 483 -11.26 11.80 -25.16
CA LEU A 483 -11.79 12.51 -23.99
C LEU A 483 -13.33 12.54 -24.00
N GLN A 484 -13.96 12.80 -25.14
CA GLN A 484 -15.42 12.75 -25.27
C GLN A 484 -15.99 11.37 -24.95
N ARG A 485 -15.34 10.29 -25.44
CA ARG A 485 -15.72 8.91 -25.13
C ARG A 485 -15.59 8.60 -23.64
N ILE A 486 -14.51 9.04 -22.99
CA ILE A 486 -14.33 8.88 -21.53
C ILE A 486 -15.47 9.55 -20.78
N GLU A 487 -15.81 10.80 -21.12
CA GLU A 487 -16.92 11.50 -20.46
C GLU A 487 -18.27 10.81 -20.69
N GLN A 488 -18.52 10.30 -21.90
CA GLN A 488 -19.74 9.56 -22.20
C GLN A 488 -19.83 8.26 -21.38
N ALA A 489 -18.76 7.47 -21.36
CA ALA A 489 -18.68 6.24 -20.57
C ALA A 489 -18.85 6.53 -19.07
N ALA A 490 -18.22 7.60 -18.57
CA ALA A 490 -18.34 8.04 -17.18
C ALA A 490 -19.77 8.45 -16.80
N ARG A 491 -20.57 9.01 -17.73
CA ARG A 491 -22.01 9.29 -17.49
C ARG A 491 -22.86 8.02 -17.52
N GLY A 492 -22.44 7.00 -18.28
CA GLY A 492 -23.10 5.71 -18.40
C GLY A 492 -22.63 4.68 -17.36
N SER A 493 -22.77 3.41 -17.69
CA SER A 493 -22.35 2.25 -16.88
C SER A 493 -21.27 1.39 -17.57
N GLU A 494 -20.71 1.87 -18.67
CA GLU A 494 -19.63 1.17 -19.38
C GLU A 494 -18.37 1.15 -18.52
N ASN A 495 -17.59 0.07 -18.65
CA ASN A 495 -16.31 -0.05 -17.98
C ASN A 495 -15.32 0.96 -18.56
N LEU A 496 -14.68 1.76 -17.72
CA LEU A 496 -13.80 2.84 -18.17
C LEU A 496 -12.43 2.36 -18.69
N MET A 497 -11.92 1.20 -18.28
CA MET A 497 -10.55 0.77 -18.59
C MET A 497 -10.22 0.71 -20.10
N PRO A 498 -11.08 0.16 -20.99
CA PRO A 498 -10.83 0.19 -22.43
C PRO A 498 -10.71 1.61 -22.99
N HIS A 499 -11.57 2.53 -22.54
CA HIS A 499 -11.54 3.93 -22.99
C HIS A 499 -10.32 4.69 -22.47
N LEU A 500 -9.88 4.39 -21.24
CA LEU A 500 -8.64 4.92 -20.69
C LEU A 500 -7.43 4.45 -21.50
N LEU A 501 -7.40 3.16 -21.88
CA LEU A 501 -6.33 2.59 -22.70
C LEU A 501 -6.26 3.23 -24.08
N ASP A 502 -7.39 3.39 -24.76
CA ASP A 502 -7.47 4.09 -26.05
C ASP A 502 -6.97 5.54 -25.96
N ALA A 503 -7.32 6.24 -24.87
CA ALA A 503 -6.93 7.62 -24.66
C ALA A 503 -5.43 7.78 -24.42
N VAL A 504 -4.82 6.93 -23.58
CA VAL A 504 -3.38 7.00 -23.32
C VAL A 504 -2.55 6.57 -24.54
N GLU A 505 -3.05 5.62 -25.35
CA GLU A 505 -2.44 5.25 -26.63
C GLU A 505 -2.55 6.37 -27.70
N ALA A 506 -3.48 7.32 -27.51
CA ALA A 506 -3.56 8.56 -28.27
C ALA A 506 -2.67 9.68 -27.67
N TYR A 507 -1.86 9.39 -26.65
CA TYR A 507 -1.07 10.35 -25.87
C TYR A 507 -1.90 11.47 -25.23
N THR A 508 -3.13 11.14 -24.80
CA THR A 508 -3.89 11.97 -23.86
C THR A 508 -3.18 11.95 -22.51
N THR A 509 -3.09 13.08 -21.84
CA THR A 509 -2.32 13.20 -20.59
C THR A 509 -3.13 12.72 -19.37
N VAL A 510 -2.43 12.47 -18.26
CA VAL A 510 -3.02 12.12 -16.97
C VAL A 510 -3.98 13.22 -16.50
N GLY A 511 -3.57 14.49 -16.62
CA GLY A 511 -4.37 15.66 -16.29
C GLY A 511 -5.63 15.76 -17.14
N GLU A 512 -5.53 15.63 -18.46
CA GLU A 512 -6.67 15.75 -19.37
C GLU A 512 -7.72 14.65 -19.15
N ILE A 513 -7.28 13.41 -18.95
CA ILE A 513 -8.16 12.28 -18.62
C ILE A 513 -8.84 12.54 -17.27
N SER A 514 -8.08 12.97 -16.27
CA SER A 514 -8.61 13.26 -14.94
C SER A 514 -9.62 14.42 -14.98
N ASP A 515 -9.37 15.45 -15.80
CA ASP A 515 -10.29 16.58 -15.98
C ASP A 515 -11.58 16.18 -16.69
N ALA A 516 -11.53 15.26 -17.66
CA ALA A 516 -12.72 14.68 -18.26
C ALA A 516 -13.58 13.97 -17.21
N LEU A 517 -12.95 13.20 -16.32
CA LEU A 517 -13.66 12.55 -15.22
C LEU A 517 -14.17 13.57 -14.19
N ARG A 518 -13.41 14.62 -13.84
CA ARG A 518 -13.86 15.71 -12.96
C ARG A 518 -15.12 16.39 -13.48
N ARG A 519 -15.25 16.61 -14.79
CA ARG A 519 -16.46 17.19 -15.39
C ARG A 519 -17.73 16.35 -15.19
N VAL A 520 -17.59 15.04 -14.96
CA VAL A 520 -18.73 14.13 -14.77
C VAL A 520 -18.93 13.76 -13.30
N PHE A 521 -17.87 13.43 -12.60
CA PHE A 521 -17.90 12.95 -11.22
C PHE A 521 -17.84 14.06 -10.17
N GLY A 522 -17.40 15.25 -10.57
CA GLY A 522 -17.05 16.33 -9.64
C GLY A 522 -15.78 16.03 -8.87
N GLU A 523 -15.48 16.90 -7.91
CA GLU A 523 -14.34 16.76 -7.01
C GLU A 523 -14.83 16.56 -5.58
N TYR A 524 -14.14 15.71 -4.84
CA TYR A 524 -14.41 15.56 -3.41
C TYR A 524 -13.92 16.80 -2.66
N LYS A 525 -14.71 17.22 -1.68
CA LYS A 525 -14.31 18.20 -0.68
C LYS A 525 -14.52 17.56 0.67
N GLU A 526 -13.46 17.58 1.49
CA GLU A 526 -13.52 17.02 2.83
C GLU A 526 -14.61 17.72 3.63
N ALA A 527 -15.59 16.95 4.08
CA ALA A 527 -16.72 17.46 4.87
C ALA A 527 -16.47 17.34 6.37
N VAL A 528 -15.45 16.57 6.78
CA VAL A 528 -15.19 16.22 8.17
C VAL A 528 -13.96 16.99 8.64
N VAL A 529 -14.19 18.09 9.35
CA VAL A 529 -13.15 18.77 10.14
C VAL A 529 -13.27 18.21 11.56
N ILE A 530 -12.26 17.46 12.02
CA ILE A 530 -12.21 16.88 13.37
C ILE A 530 -11.27 17.70 14.23
#